data_AF-W3WIR9-F1
#
_entry.id   AF-W3WIR9-F1
#
_cell.length_a   1.000
_cell.length_b   1.000
_cell.length_c   1.000
_cell.angle_alpha   90.00
_cell.angle_beta   90.00
_cell.angle_gamma   90.00
#
_symmetry.space_group_name_H-M   'P 1'
#
loop_
_entity.id
_entity.type
_entity.pdbx_description
1 polymer ?
#
loop_
_entity_poly.entity_id
_entity_poly.type
_entity_poly.pdbx_seq_one_letter_code
_entity_poly.pdbx_strand_id
1 'polypeptide(L)'
;MLRESSRLRAGKFKTTALQLLAVFFCISLLLYCGIDTNPPPHQSSSPSLQKALVIASSIATSQDTAWLSQVPRDWAIYHYVTDEIGSFSPSSSTALSVPADKGNEAMAYLTYIIDHYDELPDVIFFRHSHHKSWHQAFDSVFEVSSLRAEYVLERGYVSPRCMGGCENVMPVADEGVSLADIHLVTRDAQLRSLLSEFLDPAESIPSKIAAPCCAQFAVSRVAVQSRSREWWQALRSWLISTSLSSYSSGRLLEWTWHIWFGEEASL
;
A
#
# COMPACT_ATOMS: atom_id res chain seq x y z
N MET A 1 63.46 13.89 -80.96
CA MET A 1 62.86 13.90 -82.31
C MET A 1 61.46 13.31 -82.18
N LEU A 2 60.44 14.16 -82.21
CA LEU A 2 59.52 14.36 -83.36
C LEU A 2 58.63 13.13 -83.59
N ARG A 3 57.32 13.18 -83.81
CA ARG A 3 56.22 14.15 -83.73
C ARG A 3 55.04 13.40 -84.37
N GLU A 4 53.81 13.57 -83.90
CA GLU A 4 52.52 13.49 -84.63
C GLU A 4 51.44 13.22 -83.56
N SER A 5 50.60 14.15 -83.11
CA SER A 5 49.76 15.18 -83.71
C SER A 5 48.54 14.65 -84.47
N SER A 6 47.37 15.16 -84.05
CA SER A 6 46.04 15.21 -84.71
C SER A 6 44.99 14.26 -84.12
N ARG A 7 43.74 14.63 -83.81
CA ARG A 7 42.97 15.89 -83.95
C ARG A 7 41.66 15.77 -83.11
N LEU A 8 41.27 16.90 -82.50
CA LEU A 8 39.92 17.49 -82.35
C LEU A 8 38.69 16.61 -82.05
N ARG A 9 37.96 16.98 -80.97
CA ARG A 9 36.69 17.74 -81.09
C ARG A 9 36.22 18.31 -79.74
N ALA A 10 35.89 19.60 -79.77
CA ALA A 10 35.19 20.29 -78.69
C ALA A 10 33.69 19.99 -78.73
N GLY A 11 33.10 19.70 -77.57
CA GLY A 11 31.66 19.60 -77.33
C GLY A 11 31.33 20.32 -76.02
N LYS A 12 30.42 21.29 -76.11
CA LYS A 12 30.16 22.37 -75.15
C LYS A 12 29.50 21.88 -73.84
N PHE A 13 29.95 22.47 -72.73
CA PHE A 13 29.32 22.46 -71.41
C PHE A 13 27.88 23.00 -71.46
N LYS A 14 26.91 22.20 -70.98
CA LYS A 14 25.60 22.67 -70.53
C LYS A 14 25.04 21.73 -69.46
N THR A 15 25.41 21.94 -68.20
CA THR A 15 24.65 21.44 -67.03
C THR A 15 25.25 22.01 -65.74
N THR A 16 24.91 23.25 -65.38
CA THR A 16 25.24 23.79 -64.04
C THR A 16 24.06 24.44 -63.31
N ALA A 17 22.87 24.50 -63.92
CA ALA A 17 21.67 25.05 -63.24
C ALA A 17 20.81 23.98 -62.56
N LEU A 18 20.72 22.77 -63.13
CA LEU A 18 19.77 21.75 -62.65
C LEU A 18 20.23 21.06 -61.34
N GLN A 19 21.54 20.97 -61.11
CA GLN A 19 22.09 20.35 -59.90
C GLN A 19 22.02 21.29 -58.67
N LEU A 20 22.08 22.61 -58.85
CA LEU A 20 21.94 23.57 -57.74
C LEU A 20 20.49 23.73 -57.27
N LEU A 21 19.52 23.61 -58.19
CA LEU A 21 18.08 23.62 -57.86
C LEU A 21 17.64 22.38 -57.08
N ALA A 22 18.19 21.21 -57.39
CA ALA A 22 17.89 19.96 -56.67
C ALA A 22 18.38 19.99 -55.21
N VAL A 23 19.56 20.59 -54.96
CA VAL A 23 20.11 20.71 -53.59
C VAL A 23 19.31 21.71 -52.75
N PHE A 24 18.86 22.83 -53.35
CA PHE A 24 18.01 23.80 -52.66
C PHE A 24 16.63 23.23 -52.29
N PHE A 25 16.05 22.37 -53.15
CA PHE A 25 14.75 21.73 -52.89
C PHE A 25 14.84 20.67 -51.78
N CYS A 26 15.94 19.91 -51.69
CA CYS A 26 16.15 18.96 -50.59
C CYS A 26 16.36 19.65 -49.23
N ILE A 27 17.07 20.77 -49.17
CA ILE A 27 17.29 21.51 -47.91
C ILE A 27 16.00 22.20 -47.45
N SER A 28 15.18 22.70 -48.37
CA SER A 28 13.89 23.31 -48.03
C SER A 28 12.83 22.29 -47.61
N LEU A 29 12.83 21.06 -48.16
CA LEU A 29 11.99 19.96 -47.68
C LEU A 29 12.39 19.45 -46.28
N LEU A 30 13.68 19.43 -45.96
CA LEU A 30 14.17 19.08 -44.62
C LEU A 30 13.89 20.18 -43.57
N LEU A 31 13.78 21.44 -43.99
CA LEU A 31 13.39 22.55 -43.12
C LEU A 31 11.87 22.71 -42.96
N TYR A 32 11.07 22.20 -43.91
CA TYR A 32 9.59 22.22 -43.84
C TYR A 32 8.99 20.99 -43.16
N CYS A 33 9.73 19.88 -43.12
CA CYS A 33 9.38 18.73 -42.28
C CYS A 33 9.94 18.99 -40.87
N GLY A 34 9.37 19.98 -40.18
CA GLY A 34 9.54 20.11 -38.74
C GLY A 34 9.13 18.78 -38.10
N ILE A 35 10.12 17.99 -37.68
CA ILE A 35 9.88 16.91 -36.73
C ILE A 35 9.44 17.64 -35.48
N ASP A 36 8.12 17.65 -35.25
CA ASP A 36 7.55 18.05 -33.98
C ASP A 36 8.05 17.03 -32.95
N THR A 37 9.19 17.32 -32.33
CA THR A 37 9.80 16.49 -31.27
C THR A 37 9.08 16.66 -29.95
N ASN A 38 7.92 17.32 -29.92
CA ASN A 38 7.06 17.23 -28.77
C ASN A 38 6.38 15.86 -28.82
N PRO A 39 6.71 14.93 -27.90
CA PRO A 39 5.85 13.77 -27.72
C PRO A 39 4.42 14.30 -27.55
N PRO A 40 3.40 13.65 -28.14
CA PRO A 40 2.02 14.00 -27.83
C PRO A 40 1.92 14.04 -26.30
N PRO A 41 1.26 15.04 -25.69
CA PRO A 41 1.16 15.09 -24.24
C PRO A 41 0.69 13.72 -23.81
N HIS A 42 1.56 13.00 -23.10
CA HIS A 42 1.20 11.74 -22.48
C HIS A 42 0.09 12.15 -21.51
N GLN A 43 -1.16 12.09 -21.96
CA GLN A 43 -2.28 11.94 -21.08
C GLN A 43 -2.05 10.57 -20.49
N SER A 44 -1.27 10.54 -19.41
CA SER A 44 -1.28 9.44 -18.45
C SER A 44 -2.66 9.44 -17.83
N SER A 45 -3.66 9.02 -18.60
CA SER A 45 -4.98 8.67 -18.10
C SER A 45 -4.90 7.28 -17.46
N SER A 46 -3.82 7.02 -16.70
CA SER A 46 -3.90 6.01 -15.66
C SER A 46 -4.99 6.52 -14.73
N PRO A 47 -6.06 5.74 -14.47
CA PRO A 47 -7.03 6.13 -13.48
C PRO A 47 -6.29 6.49 -12.20
N SER A 48 -6.60 7.65 -11.61
CA SER A 48 -6.02 8.03 -10.33
C SER A 48 -6.38 6.96 -9.31
N LEU A 49 -5.38 6.34 -8.69
CA LEU A 49 -5.57 5.30 -7.68
C LEU A 49 -6.40 5.86 -6.52
N GLN A 50 -7.45 5.14 -6.14
CA GLN A 50 -8.23 5.47 -4.96
C GLN A 50 -7.44 5.07 -3.72
N LYS A 51 -7.42 5.95 -2.71
CA LYS A 51 -6.66 5.75 -1.49
C LYS A 51 -7.50 6.05 -0.26
N ALA A 52 -7.43 5.19 0.76
CA ALA A 52 -8.03 5.48 2.06
C ALA A 52 -7.00 5.42 3.19
N LEU A 53 -7.10 6.39 4.09
CA LEU A 53 -6.34 6.49 5.32
C LEU A 53 -7.25 6.10 6.47
N VAL A 54 -6.98 4.97 7.10
CA VAL A 54 -7.78 4.44 8.21
C VAL A 54 -7.04 4.65 9.52
N ILE A 55 -7.61 5.49 10.37
CA ILE A 55 -7.04 5.90 11.65
C ILE A 55 -7.80 5.22 12.77
N ALA A 56 -7.08 4.55 13.66
CA ALA A 56 -7.59 4.11 14.95
C ALA A 56 -7.07 5.02 16.06
N SER A 57 -7.94 5.38 17.01
CA SER A 57 -7.61 6.20 18.18
C SER A 57 -8.45 5.78 19.36
N SER A 58 -8.08 6.22 20.56
CA SER A 58 -8.98 6.24 21.72
C SER A 58 -9.45 7.67 22.00
N ILE A 59 -10.42 7.86 22.89
CA ILE A 59 -10.85 9.18 23.36
C ILE A 59 -9.65 9.99 23.88
N ALA A 60 -8.68 9.33 24.50
CA ALA A 60 -7.47 9.96 25.01
C ALA A 60 -6.53 10.45 23.89
N THR A 61 -6.50 9.77 22.74
CA THR A 61 -5.58 10.09 21.63
C THR A 61 -6.26 10.69 20.40
N SER A 62 -7.60 10.78 20.39
CA SER A 62 -8.37 11.38 19.30
C SER A 62 -8.09 12.87 19.15
N GLN A 63 -7.69 13.54 20.23
CA GLN A 63 -7.28 14.95 20.22
C GLN A 63 -5.94 15.20 19.50
N ASP A 64 -5.12 14.16 19.30
CA ASP A 64 -3.85 14.22 18.56
C ASP A 64 -4.03 14.02 17.04
N THR A 65 -5.24 14.21 16.52
CA THR A 65 -5.55 14.00 15.09
C THR A 65 -5.63 15.29 14.27
N ALA A 66 -5.28 16.45 14.85
CA ALA A 66 -5.32 17.73 14.16
C ALA A 66 -4.48 17.77 12.86
N TRP A 67 -3.43 16.95 12.78
CA TRP A 67 -2.58 16.80 11.60
C TRP A 67 -3.31 16.18 10.39
N LEU A 68 -4.46 15.52 10.58
CA LEU A 68 -5.28 14.99 9.48
C LEU A 68 -5.73 16.09 8.51
N SER A 69 -5.83 17.35 8.98
CA SER A 69 -6.11 18.51 8.13
C SER A 69 -5.03 18.79 7.07
N GLN A 70 -3.84 18.19 7.21
CA GLN A 70 -2.70 18.33 6.31
C GLN A 70 -2.51 17.13 5.38
N VAL A 71 -3.34 16.08 5.51
CA VAL A 71 -3.31 14.91 4.63
C VAL A 71 -3.68 15.34 3.20
N PRO A 72 -2.98 14.85 2.16
CA PRO A 72 -3.32 15.16 0.78
C PRO A 72 -4.77 14.80 0.44
N ARG A 73 -5.45 15.68 -0.31
CA ARG A 73 -6.91 15.60 -0.57
C ARG A 73 -7.36 14.38 -1.38
N ASP A 74 -6.43 13.68 -2.00
CA ASP A 74 -6.66 12.44 -2.74
C ASP A 74 -6.73 11.20 -1.83
N TRP A 75 -6.60 11.37 -0.52
CA TRP A 75 -6.89 10.35 0.49
C TRP A 75 -8.28 10.54 1.10
N ALA A 76 -9.11 9.51 1.06
CA ALA A 76 -10.32 9.43 1.87
C ALA A 76 -9.95 9.06 3.31
N ILE A 77 -10.32 9.88 4.29
CA ILE A 77 -9.94 9.68 5.70
C ILE A 77 -11.10 9.03 6.46
N TYR A 78 -10.80 7.92 7.13
CA TYR A 78 -11.72 7.21 8.01
C TYR A 78 -11.11 7.17 9.41
N HIS A 79 -11.70 7.89 10.36
CA HIS A 79 -11.17 7.99 11.72
C HIS A 79 -12.10 7.30 12.70
N TYR A 80 -11.63 6.22 13.32
CA TYR A 80 -12.34 5.45 14.34
C TYR A 80 -11.84 5.79 15.74
N VAL A 81 -12.76 5.91 16.69
CA VAL A 81 -12.47 6.05 18.13
C VAL A 81 -12.95 4.77 18.83
N THR A 82 -12.02 3.93 19.28
CA THR A 82 -12.29 2.53 19.64
C THR A 82 -13.06 2.36 20.95
N ASP A 83 -12.94 3.32 21.86
CA ASP A 83 -13.59 3.37 23.18
C ASP A 83 -14.82 4.32 23.21
N GLU A 84 -15.27 4.81 22.04
CA GLU A 84 -16.51 5.57 21.87
C GLU A 84 -17.61 4.70 21.21
N ILE A 85 -18.09 3.71 21.95
CA ILE A 85 -19.10 2.75 21.46
C ILE A 85 -20.49 3.40 21.45
N GLY A 86 -21.17 3.39 20.28
CA GLY A 86 -22.59 3.72 20.18
C GLY A 86 -22.95 5.20 20.37
N SER A 87 -21.99 6.07 20.67
CA SER A 87 -22.19 7.52 20.70
C SER A 87 -22.18 8.08 19.29
N PHE A 88 -23.33 8.01 18.60
CA PHE A 88 -23.64 8.99 17.57
C PHE A 88 -23.86 10.34 18.26
N SER A 89 -22.79 11.07 18.58
CA SER A 89 -22.88 12.46 19.00
C SER A 89 -22.83 13.34 17.75
N PRO A 90 -23.95 13.96 17.31
CA PRO A 90 -23.99 14.78 16.10
C PRO A 90 -23.26 16.11 16.23
N SER A 91 -22.66 16.39 17.40
CA SER A 91 -22.00 17.65 17.72
C SER A 91 -20.54 17.39 18.12
N SER A 92 -19.68 17.33 17.11
CA SER A 92 -18.23 17.67 17.11
C SER A 92 -17.17 16.60 16.82
N SER A 93 -17.50 15.37 16.42
CA SER A 93 -16.48 14.48 15.84
C SER A 93 -16.98 13.79 14.56
N THR A 94 -16.20 13.89 13.48
CA THR A 94 -16.33 13.08 12.25
C THR A 94 -15.86 11.63 12.48
N ALA A 95 -15.86 11.18 13.73
CA ALA A 95 -15.32 9.91 14.14
C ALA A 95 -16.36 8.79 13.97
N LEU A 96 -15.91 7.68 13.42
CA LEU A 96 -16.66 6.45 13.25
C LEU A 96 -16.56 5.60 14.53
N SER A 97 -17.63 4.88 14.84
CA SER A 97 -17.68 3.97 16.00
C SER A 97 -17.31 2.54 15.59
N VAL A 98 -16.96 1.73 16.59
CA VAL A 98 -16.67 0.31 16.45
C VAL A 98 -17.71 -0.53 17.19
N PRO A 99 -17.93 -1.81 16.83
CA PRO A 99 -18.94 -2.64 17.48
C PRO A 99 -18.58 -3.06 18.92
N ALA A 100 -17.31 -2.98 19.31
CA ALA A 100 -16.85 -3.27 20.67
C ALA A 100 -15.48 -2.63 20.96
N ASP A 101 -15.25 -2.19 22.20
CA ASP A 101 -13.92 -1.78 22.67
C ASP A 101 -13.07 -3.01 23.02
N LYS A 102 -12.47 -3.63 22.00
CA LYS A 102 -11.73 -4.90 22.12
C LYS A 102 -10.70 -5.04 21.02
N GLY A 103 -9.46 -5.38 21.37
CA GLY A 103 -8.38 -5.61 20.39
C GLY A 103 -7.68 -4.35 19.91
N ASN A 104 -7.85 -3.21 20.60
CA ASN A 104 -7.28 -1.91 20.25
C ASN A 104 -7.57 -1.53 18.78
N GLU A 105 -6.56 -1.13 18.01
CA GLU A 105 -6.67 -0.69 16.62
C GLU A 105 -7.25 -1.77 15.70
N ALA A 106 -7.09 -3.05 16.06
CA ALA A 106 -7.56 -4.16 15.23
C ALA A 106 -9.07 -4.12 15.02
N MET A 107 -9.86 -3.66 15.99
CA MET A 107 -11.30 -3.55 15.82
C MET A 107 -11.67 -2.53 14.75
N ALA A 108 -11.00 -1.37 14.74
CA ALA A 108 -11.22 -0.34 13.74
C ALA A 108 -10.87 -0.86 12.34
N TYR A 109 -9.74 -1.57 12.21
CA TYR A 109 -9.27 -2.07 10.93
C TYR A 109 -10.20 -3.16 10.37
N LEU A 110 -10.59 -4.13 11.21
CA LEU A 110 -11.57 -5.15 10.83
C LEU A 110 -12.92 -4.54 10.47
N THR A 111 -13.37 -3.53 11.21
CA THR A 111 -14.64 -2.84 10.93
C THR A 111 -14.59 -2.14 9.58
N TYR A 112 -13.53 -1.39 9.29
CA TYR A 112 -13.35 -0.76 7.99
C TYR A 112 -13.34 -1.78 6.84
N ILE A 113 -12.55 -2.86 6.97
CA ILE A 113 -12.45 -3.89 5.93
C ILE A 113 -13.83 -4.50 5.64
N ILE A 114 -14.59 -4.85 6.67
CA ILE A 114 -15.89 -5.53 6.53
C ILE A 114 -16.93 -4.59 5.90
N ASP A 115 -17.03 -3.37 6.41
CA ASP A 115 -18.06 -2.40 6.03
C ASP A 115 -17.86 -1.89 4.60
N HIS A 116 -16.60 -1.82 4.14
CA HIS A 116 -16.25 -1.32 2.81
C HIS A 116 -15.80 -2.40 1.82
N TYR A 117 -15.92 -3.69 2.17
CA TYR A 117 -15.28 -4.80 1.42
C TYR A 117 -15.53 -4.81 -0.10
N ASP A 118 -16.75 -4.47 -0.54
CA ASP A 118 -17.13 -4.45 -1.97
C ASP A 118 -16.68 -3.16 -2.69
N GLU A 119 -16.33 -2.12 -1.94
CA GLU A 119 -16.00 -0.77 -2.42
C GLU A 119 -14.61 -0.32 -1.96
N LEU A 120 -13.75 -1.25 -1.56
CA LEU A 120 -12.40 -0.94 -1.07
C LEU A 120 -11.64 -0.08 -2.11
N PRO A 121 -10.86 0.93 -1.69
CA PRO A 121 -9.99 1.67 -2.60
C PRO A 121 -8.82 0.81 -3.06
N ASP A 122 -8.04 1.27 -4.04
CA ASP A 122 -6.91 0.50 -4.57
C ASP A 122 -5.82 0.29 -3.51
N VAL A 123 -5.59 1.31 -2.66
CA VAL A 123 -4.64 1.28 -1.54
C VAL A 123 -5.30 1.76 -0.25
N ILE A 124 -5.04 1.05 0.85
CA ILE A 124 -5.51 1.40 2.18
C ILE A 124 -4.31 1.52 3.10
N PHE A 125 -4.22 2.59 3.89
CA PHE A 125 -3.17 2.77 4.89
C PHE A 125 -3.78 2.80 6.29
N PHE A 126 -3.53 1.73 7.04
CA PHE A 126 -3.95 1.55 8.43
C PHE A 126 -2.88 2.07 9.40
N ARG A 127 -3.29 2.87 10.37
CA ARG A 127 -2.38 3.46 11.37
C ARG A 127 -3.11 3.97 12.61
N HIS A 128 -2.39 4.17 13.71
CA HIS A 128 -2.93 4.81 14.91
C HIS A 128 -2.86 6.35 14.80
N SER A 129 -3.55 7.07 15.68
CA SER A 129 -3.75 8.53 15.55
C SER A 129 -2.52 9.43 15.72
N HIS A 130 -1.47 8.99 16.42
CA HIS A 130 -0.36 9.86 16.79
C HIS A 130 0.30 10.56 15.60
N HIS A 131 0.53 11.88 15.71
CA HIS A 131 1.26 12.65 14.70
C HIS A 131 2.75 12.27 14.64
N LYS A 132 3.37 12.16 15.82
CA LYS A 132 4.73 11.67 16.03
C LYS A 132 4.72 10.67 17.17
N SER A 133 5.40 9.55 17.00
CA SER A 133 5.59 8.57 18.06
C SER A 133 7.06 8.14 18.15
N TRP A 134 7.46 7.62 19.31
CA TRP A 134 8.83 7.16 19.59
C TRP A 134 9.31 6.08 18.62
N HIS A 135 8.36 5.39 17.98
CA HIS A 135 8.60 4.31 17.04
C HIS A 135 8.37 4.71 15.58
N GLN A 136 8.16 5.99 15.26
CA GLN A 136 8.06 6.47 13.89
C GLN A 136 9.35 7.20 13.50
N ALA A 137 9.90 6.88 12.32
CA ALA A 137 11.09 7.56 11.80
C ALA A 137 10.76 8.96 11.26
N PHE A 138 9.52 9.16 10.81
CA PHE A 138 9.02 10.39 10.21
C PHE A 138 7.71 10.80 10.87
N ASP A 139 7.30 12.05 10.67
CA ASP A 139 5.95 12.44 11.07
C ASP A 139 4.89 11.81 10.14
N SER A 140 3.68 11.71 10.67
CA SER A 140 2.57 11.06 10.01
C SER A 140 2.11 11.71 8.72
N VAL A 141 2.24 13.03 8.59
CA VAL A 141 1.90 13.74 7.35
C VAL A 141 2.87 13.30 6.26
N PHE A 142 4.17 13.24 6.59
CA PHE A 142 5.21 12.78 5.67
C PHE A 142 5.02 11.32 5.26
N GLU A 143 4.73 10.41 6.20
CA GLU A 143 4.50 8.99 5.88
C GLU A 143 3.34 8.81 4.88
N VAL A 144 2.21 9.49 5.11
CA VAL A 144 1.04 9.43 4.22
C VAL A 144 1.34 10.07 2.87
N SER A 145 2.01 11.22 2.85
CA SER A 145 2.32 11.96 1.62
C SER A 145 3.37 11.27 0.76
N SER A 146 4.27 10.50 1.37
CA SER A 146 5.39 9.83 0.70
C SER A 146 5.10 8.38 0.33
N LEU A 147 3.94 7.84 0.72
CA LEU A 147 3.57 6.47 0.38
C LEU A 147 3.45 6.30 -1.14
N ARG A 148 4.23 5.37 -1.69
CA ARG A 148 4.19 5.00 -3.11
C ARG A 148 3.11 3.96 -3.35
N ALA A 149 1.93 4.41 -3.80
CA ALA A 149 0.78 3.53 -3.99
C ALA A 149 1.08 2.35 -4.93
N GLU A 150 1.83 2.58 -6.01
CA GLU A 150 2.22 1.53 -6.97
C GLU A 150 3.07 0.43 -6.32
N TYR A 151 3.92 0.80 -5.36
CA TYR A 151 4.72 -0.18 -4.61
C TYR A 151 3.85 -1.03 -3.68
N VAL A 152 2.79 -0.44 -3.10
CA VAL A 152 1.82 -1.19 -2.31
C VAL A 152 1.02 -2.15 -3.19
N LEU A 153 0.64 -1.72 -4.39
CA LEU A 153 -0.03 -2.60 -5.37
C LEU A 153 0.86 -3.77 -5.80
N GLU A 154 2.16 -3.53 -6.01
CA GLU A 154 3.12 -4.56 -6.38
C GLU A 154 3.37 -5.56 -5.25
N ARG A 155 3.51 -5.09 -4.01
CA ARG A 155 3.84 -5.94 -2.84
C ARG A 155 2.62 -6.57 -2.18
N GLY A 156 1.44 -5.97 -2.30
CA GLY A 156 0.25 -6.41 -1.58
C GLY A 156 0.18 -5.88 -0.15
N TYR A 157 1.28 -5.96 0.61
CA TYR A 157 1.43 -5.45 1.99
C TYR A 157 2.76 -4.70 2.15
N VAL A 158 2.73 -3.56 2.84
CA VAL A 158 3.93 -2.76 3.11
C VAL A 158 3.85 -2.17 4.51
N SER A 159 4.86 -2.41 5.32
CA SER A 159 5.03 -1.64 6.56
C SER A 159 5.75 -0.32 6.27
N PRO A 160 5.28 0.83 6.82
CA PRO A 160 6.00 2.09 6.75
C PRO A 160 7.29 2.07 7.60
N ARG A 161 7.43 1.07 8.49
CA ARG A 161 8.61 0.89 9.33
C ARG A 161 9.75 0.29 8.51
N CYS A 162 10.76 1.10 8.22
CA CYS A 162 11.99 0.66 7.54
C CYS A 162 13.13 0.55 8.56
N MET A 163 13.56 -0.68 8.88
CA MET A 163 14.69 -0.94 9.79
C MET A 163 15.67 -1.92 9.17
N GLY A 164 16.95 -1.83 9.57
CA GLY A 164 18.04 -2.68 9.05
C GLY A 164 18.04 -4.14 9.55
N GLY A 165 16.89 -4.71 9.92
CA GLY A 165 16.77 -6.07 10.45
C GLY A 165 15.33 -6.47 10.83
N CYS A 166 15.17 -7.69 11.32
CA CYS A 166 13.89 -8.22 11.80
C CYS A 166 13.58 -7.71 13.21
N GLU A 167 12.35 -7.24 13.43
CA GLU A 167 11.84 -6.86 14.75
C GLU A 167 10.84 -7.88 15.25
N ASN A 168 10.66 -7.93 16.58
CA ASN A 168 9.68 -8.79 17.24
C ASN A 168 9.73 -10.22 16.71
N VAL A 169 10.90 -10.85 16.72
CA VAL A 169 11.00 -12.26 16.29
C VAL A 169 10.37 -13.11 17.38
N MET A 170 9.23 -13.72 17.08
CA MET A 170 8.40 -14.46 18.02
C MET A 170 8.36 -15.92 17.61
N PRO A 171 8.67 -16.86 18.52
CA PRO A 171 8.45 -18.28 18.24
C PRO A 171 6.95 -18.55 18.12
N VAL A 172 6.62 -19.53 17.28
CA VAL A 172 5.30 -20.15 17.18
C VAL A 172 5.47 -21.58 17.69
N ALA A 173 4.61 -22.00 18.61
CA ALA A 173 4.68 -23.36 19.15
C ALA A 173 4.33 -24.39 18.08
N ASP A 174 4.84 -25.61 18.21
CA ASP A 174 4.53 -26.71 17.28
C ASP A 174 3.04 -27.09 17.33
N GLU A 175 2.46 -27.04 18.53
CA GLU A 175 1.08 -27.42 18.81
C GLU A 175 0.29 -26.26 19.43
N GLY A 176 -0.99 -26.18 19.06
CA GLY A 176 -1.96 -25.21 19.58
C GLY A 176 -3.01 -25.87 20.47
N VAL A 177 -3.95 -25.06 20.94
CA VAL A 177 -5.15 -25.51 21.64
C VAL A 177 -6.39 -24.99 20.92
N SER A 178 -7.58 -25.43 21.34
CA SER A 178 -8.82 -24.85 20.87
C SER A 178 -8.88 -23.35 21.21
N LEU A 179 -9.58 -22.55 20.40
CA LEU A 179 -9.74 -21.12 20.69
C LEU A 179 -10.49 -20.83 22.00
N ALA A 180 -11.24 -21.80 22.55
CA ALA A 180 -11.86 -21.68 23.87
C ALA A 180 -10.81 -21.69 25.00
N ASP A 181 -9.76 -22.49 24.85
CA ASP A 181 -8.71 -22.70 25.83
C ASP A 181 -7.49 -21.79 25.62
N ILE A 182 -7.53 -20.89 24.63
CA ILE A 182 -6.41 -20.02 24.23
C ILE A 182 -5.84 -19.17 25.39
N HIS A 183 -6.65 -18.85 26.39
CA HIS A 183 -6.25 -18.09 27.57
C HIS A 183 -5.39 -18.89 28.57
N LEU A 184 -5.35 -20.22 28.45
CA LEU A 184 -4.62 -21.12 29.36
C LEU A 184 -3.19 -21.38 28.91
N VAL A 185 -2.80 -20.91 27.72
CA VAL A 185 -1.51 -21.23 27.10
C VAL A 185 -0.63 -20.01 26.92
N THR A 186 0.65 -20.27 26.67
CA THR A 186 1.68 -19.26 26.38
C THR A 186 1.45 -18.58 25.03
N ARG A 187 2.05 -17.41 24.84
CA ARG A 187 1.78 -16.54 23.68
C ARG A 187 2.14 -17.18 22.33
N ASP A 188 3.21 -17.95 22.26
CA ASP A 188 3.61 -18.74 21.10
C ASP A 188 2.58 -19.82 20.73
N ALA A 189 1.99 -20.47 21.74
CA ALA A 189 0.86 -21.39 21.55
C ALA A 189 -0.44 -20.65 21.19
N GLN A 190 -0.65 -19.42 21.67
CA GLN A 190 -1.77 -18.57 21.23
C GLN A 190 -1.65 -18.21 19.75
N LEU A 191 -0.46 -17.82 19.28
CA LEU A 191 -0.18 -17.59 17.86
C LEU A 191 -0.45 -18.85 17.05
N ARG A 192 0.08 -20.00 17.50
CA ARG A 192 -0.17 -21.29 16.85
C ARG A 192 -1.66 -21.62 16.77
N SER A 193 -2.40 -21.40 17.84
CA SER A 193 -3.85 -21.67 17.89
C SER A 193 -4.63 -20.77 16.93
N LEU A 194 -4.29 -19.47 16.90
CA LEU A 194 -4.92 -18.50 16.00
C LEU A 194 -4.64 -18.83 14.53
N LEU A 195 -3.38 -19.10 14.18
CA LEU A 195 -2.98 -19.44 12.82
C LEU A 195 -3.62 -20.74 12.36
N SER A 196 -3.69 -21.75 13.23
CA SER A 196 -4.33 -23.05 12.91
C SER A 196 -5.82 -22.93 12.62
N GLU A 197 -6.51 -21.98 13.28
CA GLU A 197 -7.94 -21.76 13.03
C GLU A 197 -8.17 -21.08 11.68
N PHE A 198 -7.39 -20.03 11.39
CA PHE A 198 -7.76 -19.06 10.35
C PHE A 198 -7.00 -19.22 9.03
N LEU A 199 -5.86 -19.91 9.01
CA LEU A 199 -5.17 -20.21 7.76
C LEU A 199 -5.85 -21.34 7.02
N ASP A 200 -5.83 -21.26 5.68
CA ASP A 200 -6.27 -22.38 4.86
C ASP A 200 -5.35 -23.59 5.09
N PRO A 201 -5.85 -24.84 5.00
CA PRO A 201 -5.03 -26.04 5.18
C PRO A 201 -3.83 -26.15 4.23
N ALA A 202 -3.84 -25.41 3.12
CA ALA A 202 -2.75 -25.34 2.16
C ALA A 202 -1.64 -24.34 2.57
N GLU A 203 -1.93 -23.40 3.47
CA GLU A 203 -0.98 -22.42 3.99
C GLU A 203 -0.15 -23.05 5.11
N SER A 204 1.18 -22.92 5.05
CA SER A 204 2.06 -23.43 6.09
C SER A 204 2.11 -22.51 7.30
N ILE A 205 2.06 -23.09 8.50
CA ILE A 205 2.26 -22.33 9.73
C ILE A 205 3.76 -22.21 10.01
N PRO A 206 4.28 -20.97 10.13
CA PRO A 206 5.70 -20.76 10.36
C PRO A 206 6.10 -21.15 11.77
N SER A 207 7.36 -21.53 11.97
CA SER A 207 7.94 -21.74 13.31
C SER A 207 8.24 -20.43 14.04
N LYS A 208 8.35 -19.32 13.30
CA LYS A 208 8.63 -17.98 13.83
C LYS A 208 7.93 -16.92 13.00
N ILE A 209 7.60 -15.82 13.63
CA ILE A 209 7.06 -14.63 12.98
C ILE A 209 8.00 -13.47 13.28
N ALA A 210 8.30 -12.66 12.27
CA ALA A 210 8.93 -11.37 12.44
C ALA A 210 7.95 -10.30 11.97
N ALA A 211 7.59 -9.37 12.86
CA ALA A 211 6.59 -8.35 12.56
C ALA A 211 7.09 -6.97 13.00
N PRO A 212 7.00 -5.95 12.13
CA PRO A 212 7.13 -4.56 12.54
C PRO A 212 6.17 -4.25 13.71
N CYS A 213 6.64 -3.51 14.71
CA CYS A 213 5.76 -3.11 15.81
C CYS A 213 4.60 -2.23 15.32
N CYS A 214 3.59 -2.11 16.19
CA CYS A 214 2.72 -0.94 16.27
C CYS A 214 1.59 -0.89 15.23
N ALA A 215 1.32 -2.02 14.55
CA ALA A 215 0.14 -2.23 13.69
C ALA A 215 -0.08 -1.18 12.59
N GLN A 216 0.97 -0.54 12.09
CA GLN A 216 0.88 0.38 10.96
C GLN A 216 1.31 -0.32 9.67
N PHE A 217 0.48 -0.28 8.64
CA PHE A 217 0.75 -0.91 7.35
C PHE A 217 -0.16 -0.38 6.24
N ALA A 218 0.34 -0.39 5.01
CA ALA A 218 -0.42 -0.15 3.81
C ALA A 218 -0.66 -1.47 3.07
N VAL A 219 -1.86 -1.64 2.51
CA VAL A 219 -2.25 -2.84 1.76
C VAL A 219 -2.99 -2.49 0.49
N SER A 220 -2.87 -3.36 -0.50
CA SER A 220 -3.66 -3.30 -1.73
C SER A 220 -5.07 -3.88 -1.51
N ARG A 221 -6.04 -3.43 -2.32
CA ARG A 221 -7.36 -4.06 -2.41
C ARG A 221 -7.26 -5.58 -2.59
N VAL A 222 -6.40 -6.01 -3.51
CA VAL A 222 -6.24 -7.42 -3.88
C VAL A 222 -5.76 -8.24 -2.69
N ALA A 223 -4.83 -7.73 -1.88
CA ALA A 223 -4.36 -8.41 -0.69
C ALA A 223 -5.47 -8.57 0.36
N VAL A 224 -6.31 -7.55 0.57
CA VAL A 224 -7.48 -7.66 1.46
C VAL A 224 -8.50 -8.67 0.93
N GLN A 225 -8.75 -8.65 -0.38
CA GLN A 225 -9.72 -9.52 -1.06
C GLN A 225 -9.21 -10.95 -1.32
N SER A 226 -7.97 -11.25 -0.97
CA SER A 226 -7.45 -12.63 -0.95
C SER A 226 -8.23 -13.52 0.04
N ARG A 227 -8.85 -12.90 1.05
CA ARG A 227 -9.75 -13.54 2.01
C ARG A 227 -11.15 -12.96 1.87
N SER A 228 -12.18 -13.80 1.95
CA SER A 228 -13.58 -13.37 1.78
C SER A 228 -14.03 -12.42 2.89
N ARG A 229 -15.12 -11.68 2.67
CA ARG A 229 -15.75 -10.85 3.71
C ARG A 229 -16.10 -11.69 4.94
N GLU A 230 -16.61 -12.91 4.75
CA GLU A 230 -17.00 -13.83 5.81
C GLU A 230 -15.80 -14.26 6.66
N TRP A 231 -14.62 -14.42 6.04
CA TRP A 231 -13.38 -14.70 6.77
C TRP A 231 -13.03 -13.54 7.72
N TRP A 232 -13.07 -12.30 7.22
CA TRP A 232 -12.83 -11.11 8.06
C TRP A 232 -13.87 -10.97 9.18
N GLN A 233 -15.14 -11.29 8.89
CA GLN A 233 -16.21 -11.32 9.88
C GLN A 233 -15.99 -12.40 10.94
N ALA A 234 -15.49 -13.58 10.57
CA ALA A 234 -15.14 -14.65 11.50
C ALA A 234 -13.99 -14.22 12.42
N LEU A 235 -12.95 -13.59 11.87
CA LEU A 235 -11.83 -13.05 12.65
C LEU A 235 -12.28 -11.97 13.63
N ARG A 236 -13.17 -11.05 13.21
CA ARG A 236 -13.76 -10.04 14.12
C ARG A 236 -14.64 -10.69 15.18
N SER A 237 -15.41 -11.71 14.82
CA SER A 237 -16.26 -12.44 15.76
C SER A 237 -15.42 -13.10 16.85
N TRP A 238 -14.32 -13.76 16.47
CA TRP A 238 -13.34 -14.28 17.42
C TRP A 238 -12.76 -13.18 18.30
N LEU A 239 -12.34 -12.05 17.72
CA LEU A 239 -11.76 -10.94 18.48
C LEU A 239 -12.73 -10.43 19.56
N ILE A 240 -14.02 -10.35 19.25
CA ILE A 240 -15.06 -9.93 20.19
C ILE A 240 -15.25 -10.99 21.29
N SER A 241 -15.37 -12.27 20.92
CA SER A 241 -15.76 -13.34 21.85
C SER A 241 -14.61 -13.98 22.61
N THR A 242 -13.35 -13.73 22.21
CA THR A 242 -12.18 -14.37 22.81
C THR A 242 -12.01 -14.02 24.29
N SER A 243 -11.61 -15.01 25.08
CA SER A 243 -11.29 -14.90 26.50
C SER A 243 -10.00 -14.10 26.78
N LEU A 244 -9.21 -13.81 25.75
CA LEU A 244 -8.01 -12.96 25.86
C LEU A 244 -8.39 -11.51 26.19
N SER A 245 -7.53 -10.80 26.91
CA SER A 245 -7.68 -9.35 27.11
C SER A 245 -7.61 -8.57 25.79
N SER A 246 -8.14 -7.34 25.77
CA SER A 246 -8.01 -6.44 24.61
C SER A 246 -6.55 -6.28 24.16
N TYR A 247 -5.66 -6.05 25.13
CA TYR A 247 -4.22 -5.97 24.90
C TYR A 247 -3.63 -7.27 24.29
N SER A 248 -3.97 -8.44 24.84
CA SER A 248 -3.37 -9.70 24.38
C SER A 248 -3.86 -10.10 23.00
N SER A 249 -5.17 -9.97 22.74
CA SER A 249 -5.78 -10.28 21.44
C SER A 249 -5.36 -9.28 20.36
N GLY A 250 -5.35 -7.97 20.66
CA GLY A 250 -4.84 -6.94 19.76
C GLY A 250 -3.38 -7.17 19.39
N ARG A 251 -2.54 -7.60 20.35
CA ARG A 251 -1.14 -7.93 20.08
C ARG A 251 -0.95 -9.14 19.18
N LEU A 252 -1.80 -10.17 19.28
CA LEU A 252 -1.76 -11.29 18.35
C LEU A 252 -2.03 -10.81 16.92
N LEU A 253 -3.06 -9.98 16.73
CA LEU A 253 -3.39 -9.44 15.41
C LEU A 253 -2.32 -8.50 14.86
N GLU A 254 -1.73 -7.64 15.70
CA GLU A 254 -0.59 -6.79 15.34
C GLU A 254 0.53 -7.60 14.67
N TRP A 255 0.80 -8.80 15.20
CA TRP A 255 1.87 -9.67 14.70
C TRP A 255 1.50 -10.46 13.46
N THR A 256 0.22 -10.64 13.14
CA THR A 256 -0.21 -11.53 12.07
C THR A 256 -0.80 -10.80 10.86
N TRP A 257 -0.88 -9.46 10.86
CA TRP A 257 -1.46 -8.72 9.74
C TRP A 257 -0.86 -9.09 8.39
N HIS A 258 0.47 -9.10 8.28
CA HIS A 258 1.16 -9.45 7.04
C HIS A 258 0.76 -10.84 6.52
N ILE A 259 0.59 -11.82 7.42
CA ILE A 259 0.13 -13.18 7.09
C ILE A 259 -1.31 -13.15 6.56
N TRP A 260 -2.19 -12.37 7.18
CA TRP A 260 -3.58 -12.24 6.73
C TRP A 260 -3.71 -11.61 5.34
N PHE A 261 -2.71 -10.82 4.93
CA PHE A 261 -2.63 -10.20 3.61
C PHE A 261 -1.78 -10.99 2.60
N GLY A 262 -1.36 -12.21 2.94
CA GLY A 262 -0.70 -13.13 2.02
C GLY A 262 0.82 -12.97 1.90
N GLU A 263 1.46 -12.20 2.79
CA GLU A 263 2.93 -12.26 2.92
C GLU A 263 3.32 -13.57 3.61
N GLU A 264 4.30 -14.28 3.06
CA GLU A 264 4.86 -15.44 3.74
C GLU A 264 5.53 -15.00 5.05
N ALA A 265 5.24 -15.71 6.13
CA ALA A 265 5.91 -15.49 7.39
C ALA A 265 7.41 -15.78 7.22
N SER A 266 8.21 -14.71 7.32
CA SER A 266 9.64 -14.77 7.03
C SER A 266 10.40 -15.42 8.19
N LEU A 267 11.02 -16.58 7.90
CA LEU A 267 12.12 -17.32 8.58
C LEU A 267 12.47 -17.02 10.05
#